data_AF-A0A101UEZ0-F1
#
_entry.id   AF-A0A101UEZ0-F1
#
_cell.length_a   1.000
_cell.length_b   1.000
_cell.length_c   1.000
_cell.angle_alpha   90.00
_cell.angle_beta   90.00
_cell.angle_gamma   90.00
#
_symmetry.space_group_name_H-M   'P 1'
#
loop_
_entity.id
_entity.type
_entity.pdbx_description
1 polymer ?
#
loop_
_entity_poly.entity_id
_entity_poly.type
_entity_poly.pdbx_seq_one_letter_code
_entity_poly.pdbx_strand_id
1 'polypeptide(L)'
;MLRLRRAAAAAAAAAMTSASLITGCAFHGEAATYDGGLARSQRQKVVWHGCKNSPRDTMGDELDKAGARCGEVTVPLDYRHPDGRVIKVALSRLRATDRAHRHGTLLYNPGGPGVPALYLALQLRQAEPLLAARYDVIGMDPRFVGRSTPLDCHWPTVSIGSAGPDRSTFEKTVRLSRDLASRCARHRSVLPFVSTRNTARDMDVIRAALGEKKINYLGSSYGTYLGEVYLQLFPHRADRVVLDSTLDPDLYGPDLTRTMGPAVGRALEHWAAWVARRDSRYHLGSTTAEVLNAVNELNRTVSRGPIRVGRHTVDSQVLPQLLWNVTAGDDDEAYASYSADVRVLVTAARGSEANPTQVLEQTLTGLAAPDTDGTFSVQTAIQCADRAASHDPEAYYRDIQAHRTTEPVFGPLARTVTPCSFWPAAPAEPATKVRNDVPVLMVGATGDPAAVYQGQLAAHRDLRGSRLVTLRGAFHHTVYAGLFAPKNMCVDKAVNTYLKDGTLPPGDMTCRS
;
A
#
# COMPACT_ATOMS: atom_id res chain seq x y z
N MET A 1 2.11 34.80 49.32
CA MET A 1 1.60 36.19 49.39
C MET A 1 2.66 37.12 48.84
N LEU A 2 2.25 38.11 48.01
CA LEU A 2 3.00 39.18 47.33
C LEU A 2 4.06 38.75 46.29
N ARG A 3 3.88 38.89 44.96
CA ARG A 3 3.81 40.13 44.11
C ARG A 3 5.13 40.95 44.20
N LEU A 4 5.86 41.39 43.17
CA LEU A 4 5.54 41.94 41.83
C LEU A 4 6.82 42.07 40.95
N ARG A 5 6.68 41.78 39.64
CA ARG A 5 7.06 42.53 38.41
C ARG A 5 8.43 43.23 38.21
N ARG A 6 9.01 42.92 37.02
CA ARG A 6 9.48 43.78 35.87
C ARG A 6 10.51 44.90 36.16
N ALA A 7 11.40 45.35 35.26
CA ALA A 7 12.02 44.93 34.01
C ALA A 7 13.03 46.05 33.64
N ALA A 8 14.05 45.71 32.84
CA ALA A 8 14.80 46.56 31.88
C ALA A 8 15.90 47.55 32.35
N ALA A 9 17.14 47.17 31.99
CA ALA A 9 18.09 47.85 31.09
C ALA A 9 18.93 49.07 31.55
N ALA A 10 20.25 48.86 31.57
CA ALA A 10 21.28 49.45 30.69
C ALA A 10 22.49 50.11 31.40
N ALA A 11 23.68 49.55 31.13
CA ALA A 11 25.05 50.13 31.16
C ALA A 11 26.05 48.96 31.35
N ALA A 12 27.28 48.89 30.86
CA ALA A 12 28.09 49.64 29.92
C ALA A 12 29.35 48.76 29.70
N ALA A 13 30.08 49.00 28.61
CA ALA A 13 31.22 48.24 28.13
C ALA A 13 32.43 48.19 29.09
N ALA A 14 33.16 47.07 29.07
CA ALA A 14 34.62 47.04 28.85
C ALA A 14 35.09 45.59 28.61
N ALA A 15 35.85 45.42 27.53
CA ALA A 15 36.42 44.18 27.05
C ALA A 15 37.70 43.78 27.80
N MET A 16 37.97 42.47 27.94
CA MET A 16 39.16 41.81 27.36
C MET A 16 39.16 40.29 27.62
N THR A 17 38.92 39.56 26.53
CA THR A 17 39.63 38.35 26.06
C THR A 17 39.98 37.20 27.02
N SER A 18 39.29 36.08 26.80
CA SER A 18 39.94 34.77 26.66
C SER A 18 39.16 33.95 25.63
N ALA A 19 39.81 33.68 24.50
CA ALA A 19 39.27 32.95 23.37
C ALA A 19 38.90 31.51 23.78
N SER A 20 37.64 31.14 23.56
CA SER A 20 37.20 29.76 23.54
C SER A 20 36.50 29.53 22.21
N LEU A 21 37.10 28.70 21.37
CA LEU A 21 36.56 28.21 20.11
C LEU A 21 35.26 27.45 20.41
N ILE A 22 34.12 28.11 20.26
CA ILE A 22 32.84 27.43 20.09
C ILE A 22 32.78 27.04 18.61
N THR A 23 33.23 25.83 18.32
CA THR A 23 32.95 25.16 17.06
C THR A 23 31.44 24.97 17.00
N GLY A 24 30.76 25.83 16.25
CA GLY A 24 29.39 25.58 15.83
C GLY A 24 29.41 24.27 15.04
N CYS A 25 28.83 23.20 15.59
CA CYS A 25 28.49 22.02 14.83
C CYS A 25 27.37 22.41 13.85
N ALA A 26 27.78 22.95 12.71
CA ALA A 26 26.97 22.94 11.51
C ALA A 26 26.74 21.47 11.14
N PHE A 27 25.48 21.03 11.19
CA PHE A 27 25.04 19.80 10.51
C PHE A 27 25.15 20.04 8.99
N HIS A 28 26.37 19.99 8.45
CA HIS A 28 26.69 20.06 7.02
C HIS A 28 27.45 18.79 6.60
N GLY A 29 26.92 17.62 6.99
CA GLY A 29 27.60 16.33 6.78
C GLY A 29 26.82 15.24 6.03
N GLU A 30 25.48 15.26 6.03
CA GLU A 30 24.70 14.14 5.48
C GLU A 30 24.26 14.32 4.01
N ALA A 31 24.05 15.56 3.55
CA ALA A 31 23.59 15.81 2.18
C ALA A 31 24.73 15.68 1.14
N ALA A 32 25.96 16.06 1.48
CA ALA A 32 27.08 16.13 0.54
C ALA A 32 27.69 14.77 0.19
N THR A 33 27.61 13.77 1.09
CA THR A 33 28.09 12.40 0.84
C THR A 33 27.08 11.57 0.06
N TYR A 34 25.78 11.87 0.19
CA TYR A 34 24.69 11.17 -0.52
C TYR A 34 24.65 11.49 -2.03
N ASP A 35 24.90 12.74 -2.42
CA ASP A 35 24.79 13.18 -3.82
C ASP A 35 25.91 12.60 -4.72
N GLY A 36 27.10 12.35 -4.13
CA GLY A 36 28.23 11.75 -4.85
C GLY A 36 28.04 10.28 -5.24
N GLY A 37 27.37 9.49 -4.39
CA GLY A 37 27.09 8.06 -4.63
C GLY A 37 26.03 7.81 -5.70
N LEU A 38 24.98 8.63 -5.72
CA LEU A 38 23.92 8.57 -6.72
C LEU A 38 24.42 8.92 -8.13
N ALA A 39 25.38 9.84 -8.23
CA ALA A 39 25.85 10.37 -9.51
C ALA A 39 26.37 9.29 -10.48
N ARG A 40 27.01 8.22 -9.97
CA ARG A 40 27.48 7.10 -10.81
C ARG A 40 26.31 6.31 -11.40
N SER A 41 25.36 5.90 -10.57
CA SER A 41 24.17 5.17 -11.01
C SER A 41 23.28 6.02 -11.92
N GLN A 42 23.21 7.34 -11.70
CA GLN A 42 22.40 8.25 -12.52
C GLN A 42 22.96 8.48 -13.95
N ARG A 43 24.22 8.16 -14.21
CA ARG A 43 24.84 8.33 -15.55
C ARG A 43 24.57 7.17 -16.52
N GLN A 44 23.93 6.09 -16.06
CA GLN A 44 23.64 4.94 -16.91
C GLN A 44 22.51 5.25 -17.91
N LYS A 45 22.44 4.46 -18.99
CA LYS A 45 21.33 4.48 -19.95
C LYS A 45 20.61 3.14 -19.92
N VAL A 46 19.28 3.17 -20.02
CA VAL A 46 18.49 1.94 -20.12
C VAL A 46 18.66 1.32 -21.51
N VAL A 47 19.12 0.07 -21.55
CA VAL A 47 19.17 -0.73 -22.78
C VAL A 47 17.82 -1.42 -22.95
N TRP A 48 17.05 -0.99 -23.94
CA TRP A 48 15.68 -1.47 -24.16
C TRP A 48 15.63 -2.71 -25.05
N HIS A 49 14.98 -3.78 -24.58
CA HIS A 49 14.72 -5.03 -25.29
C HIS A 49 13.21 -5.34 -25.33
N GLY A 50 12.83 -6.47 -25.93
CA GLY A 50 11.47 -6.99 -25.85
C GLY A 50 11.15 -7.47 -24.44
N CYS A 51 9.89 -7.42 -24.04
CA CYS A 51 9.40 -7.78 -22.72
C CYS A 51 9.25 -9.29 -22.52
N LYS A 52 9.09 -10.08 -23.57
CA LYS A 52 8.97 -11.54 -23.44
C LYS A 52 10.32 -12.19 -23.10
N ASN A 53 10.41 -12.78 -21.90
CA ASN A 53 11.61 -13.45 -21.41
C ASN A 53 11.63 -14.97 -21.70
N SER A 54 10.48 -15.58 -22.00
CA SER A 54 10.39 -17.01 -22.36
C SER A 54 9.13 -17.32 -23.17
N PRO A 55 9.02 -18.51 -23.80
CA PRO A 55 7.79 -18.90 -24.51
C PRO A 55 6.52 -18.92 -23.63
N ARG A 56 6.66 -19.14 -22.32
CA ARG A 56 5.54 -19.18 -21.36
C ARG A 56 5.24 -17.84 -20.69
N ASP A 57 6.02 -16.81 -21.00
CA ASP A 57 5.85 -15.47 -20.44
C ASP A 57 4.73 -14.72 -21.16
N THR A 58 3.49 -15.02 -20.76
CA THR A 58 2.28 -14.41 -21.34
C THR A 58 2.22 -12.91 -21.07
N MET A 59 2.61 -12.47 -19.87
CA MET A 59 2.67 -11.07 -19.50
C MET A 59 3.66 -10.29 -20.38
N GLY A 60 4.86 -10.83 -20.60
CA GLY A 60 5.83 -10.23 -21.50
C GLY A 60 5.37 -10.22 -22.97
N ASP A 61 4.68 -11.28 -23.41
CA ASP A 61 4.10 -11.38 -24.75
C ASP A 61 3.01 -10.33 -25.00
N GLU A 62 2.13 -10.08 -24.01
CA GLU A 62 1.11 -9.03 -24.09
C GLU A 62 1.71 -7.63 -24.08
N LEU A 63 2.74 -7.39 -23.25
CA LEU A 63 3.49 -6.13 -23.26
C LEU A 63 4.13 -5.87 -24.63
N ASP A 64 4.77 -6.88 -25.23
CA ASP A 64 5.38 -6.76 -26.56
C ASP A 64 4.32 -6.47 -27.65
N LYS A 65 3.17 -7.17 -27.63
CA LYS A 65 2.05 -6.90 -28.54
C LYS A 65 1.48 -5.49 -28.39
N ALA A 66 1.50 -4.94 -27.17
CA ALA A 66 1.09 -3.57 -26.89
C ALA A 66 2.14 -2.52 -27.27
N GLY A 67 3.29 -2.94 -27.82
CA GLY A 67 4.40 -2.08 -28.23
C GLY A 67 5.26 -1.59 -27.06
N ALA A 68 5.18 -2.24 -25.90
CA ALA A 68 6.05 -1.93 -24.77
C ALA A 68 7.49 -2.33 -25.08
N ARG A 69 8.44 -1.71 -24.37
CA ARG A 69 9.83 -2.16 -24.32
C ARG A 69 10.23 -2.34 -22.86
N CYS A 70 10.96 -3.41 -22.56
CA CYS A 70 11.47 -3.67 -21.23
C CYS A 70 12.97 -3.38 -21.15
N GLY A 71 13.46 -3.15 -19.95
CA GLY A 71 14.87 -2.94 -19.66
C GLY A 71 15.11 -2.82 -18.16
N GLU A 72 16.37 -2.80 -17.75
CA GLU A 72 16.75 -2.70 -16.34
C GLU A 72 17.67 -1.52 -16.05
N VAL A 73 17.60 -1.06 -14.80
CA VAL A 73 18.52 -0.10 -14.19
C VAL A 73 19.29 -0.82 -13.09
N THR A 74 20.61 -0.62 -13.03
CA THR A 74 21.45 -1.15 -11.97
C THR A 74 21.55 -0.13 -10.83
N VAL A 75 21.18 -0.54 -9.62
CA VAL A 75 21.17 0.30 -8.41
C VAL A 75 21.98 -0.33 -7.29
N PRO A 76 22.58 0.45 -6.37
CA PRO A 76 23.18 -0.08 -5.16
C PRO A 76 22.16 -0.82 -4.30
N LEU A 77 22.59 -1.93 -3.71
CA LEU A 77 21.84 -2.60 -2.65
C LEU A 77 21.71 -1.66 -1.45
N ASP A 78 22.85 -1.16 -0.97
CA ASP A 78 22.96 -0.18 0.11
C ASP A 78 23.45 1.16 -0.44
N TYR A 79 22.60 2.18 -0.43
CA TYR A 79 22.94 3.51 -0.92
C TYR A 79 23.98 4.26 -0.06
N ARG A 80 24.28 3.79 1.16
CA ARG A 80 25.38 4.29 1.98
C ARG A 80 26.74 3.75 1.51
N HIS A 81 26.73 2.68 0.71
CA HIS A 81 27.89 2.02 0.13
C HIS A 81 27.70 1.85 -1.38
N PRO A 82 27.69 2.96 -2.15
CA PRO A 82 27.28 2.98 -3.56
C PRO A 82 28.17 2.16 -4.50
N ASP A 83 29.42 1.88 -4.11
CA ASP A 83 30.35 1.02 -4.87
C ASP A 83 30.30 -0.47 -4.44
N GLY A 84 29.35 -0.83 -3.58
CA GLY A 84 29.17 -2.18 -3.07
C GLY A 84 28.35 -3.10 -3.98
N ARG A 85 27.63 -4.04 -3.36
CA ARG A 85 26.70 -4.95 -4.08
C ARG A 85 25.63 -4.14 -4.81
N VAL A 86 25.28 -4.58 -6.02
CA VAL A 86 24.23 -3.98 -6.84
C VAL A 86 23.10 -4.97 -7.09
N ILE A 87 21.93 -4.43 -7.43
CA ILE A 87 20.75 -5.17 -7.90
C ILE A 87 20.23 -4.54 -9.20
N LYS A 88 19.41 -5.29 -9.93
CA LYS A 88 18.68 -4.80 -11.11
C LYS A 88 17.24 -4.50 -10.75
N VAL A 89 16.75 -3.36 -11.24
CA VAL A 89 15.36 -2.91 -11.17
C VAL A 89 14.79 -2.89 -12.59
N ALA A 90 13.73 -3.67 -12.81
CA ALA A 90 13.09 -3.86 -14.10
C ALA A 90 12.04 -2.78 -14.39
N LEU A 91 11.99 -2.37 -15.65
CA LEU A 91 11.10 -1.34 -16.18
C LEU A 91 10.38 -1.85 -17.43
N SER A 92 9.13 -1.43 -17.60
CA SER A 92 8.40 -1.49 -18.86
C SER A 92 8.16 -0.07 -19.34
N ARG A 93 8.23 0.18 -20.64
CA ARG A 93 7.96 1.48 -21.23
C ARG A 93 6.96 1.38 -22.36
N LEU A 94 5.85 2.08 -22.18
CA LEU A 94 4.84 2.32 -23.20
C LEU A 94 4.97 3.77 -23.64
N ARG A 95 5.30 4.00 -24.90
CA ARG A 95 5.49 5.36 -25.42
C ARG A 95 4.16 6.10 -25.56
N ALA A 96 4.19 7.41 -25.32
CA ALA A 96 3.09 8.31 -25.65
C ALA A 96 2.69 8.12 -27.13
N THR A 97 1.40 8.02 -27.42
CA THR A 97 0.89 7.88 -28.79
C THR A 97 0.95 9.19 -29.56
N ASP A 98 0.78 10.33 -28.89
CA ASP A 98 0.98 11.66 -29.48
C ASP A 98 2.38 12.18 -29.14
N ARG A 99 3.34 11.88 -30.02
CA ARG A 99 4.74 12.29 -29.85
C ARG A 99 4.94 13.80 -29.92
N ALA A 100 4.10 14.52 -30.67
CA ALA A 100 4.25 15.96 -30.86
C ALA A 100 3.87 16.74 -29.59
N HIS A 101 2.95 16.20 -28.79
CA HIS A 101 2.47 16.83 -27.55
C HIS A 101 2.79 16.01 -26.30
N ARG A 102 3.85 15.19 -26.35
CA ARG A 102 4.33 14.43 -25.20
C ARG A 102 4.74 15.40 -24.08
N HIS A 103 4.18 15.22 -22.89
CA HIS A 103 4.56 15.96 -21.68
C HIS A 103 5.87 15.45 -21.09
N GLY A 104 5.97 14.14 -20.84
CA GLY A 104 7.09 13.58 -20.12
C GLY A 104 6.95 12.09 -19.86
N THR A 105 7.76 11.59 -18.94
CA THR A 105 7.65 10.23 -18.43
C THR A 105 6.84 10.20 -17.12
N LEU A 106 5.92 9.25 -16.99
CA LEU A 106 5.15 8.98 -15.79
C LEU A 106 5.51 7.60 -15.24
N LEU A 107 6.04 7.55 -14.02
CA LEU A 107 6.22 6.32 -13.26
C LEU A 107 4.91 5.95 -12.58
N TYR A 108 4.48 4.70 -12.73
CA TYR A 108 3.31 4.16 -12.06
C TYR A 108 3.71 3.13 -11.00
N ASN A 109 3.12 3.26 -9.80
CA ASN A 109 3.15 2.22 -8.78
C ASN A 109 1.72 1.89 -8.29
N PRO A 110 1.26 0.64 -8.43
CA PRO A 110 -0.11 0.23 -8.07
C PRO A 110 -0.29 0.01 -6.56
N GLY A 111 0.80 -0.05 -5.80
CA GLY A 111 0.77 -0.34 -4.38
C GLY A 111 1.07 -1.80 -4.01
N GLY A 112 0.30 -2.34 -3.07
CA GLY A 112 0.60 -3.57 -2.34
C GLY A 112 1.06 -3.28 -0.91
N PRO A 113 2.38 -3.22 -0.60
CA PRO A 113 3.54 -3.35 -1.48
C PRO A 113 3.71 -4.77 -2.04
N GLY A 114 4.73 -4.97 -2.88
CA GLY A 114 5.08 -6.29 -3.42
C GLY A 114 4.41 -6.64 -4.75
N VAL A 115 3.49 -5.80 -5.25
CA VAL A 115 2.82 -6.03 -6.54
C VAL A 115 3.72 -5.59 -7.71
N PRO A 116 4.01 -6.47 -8.69
CA PRO A 116 4.71 -6.09 -9.91
C PRO A 116 3.93 -5.06 -10.75
N ALA A 117 4.60 -4.01 -11.22
CA ALA A 117 3.98 -2.87 -11.89
C ALA A 117 4.15 -2.89 -13.42
N LEU A 118 5.04 -3.74 -13.98
CA LEU A 118 5.33 -3.73 -15.42
C LEU A 118 4.06 -3.83 -16.28
N TYR A 119 3.20 -4.78 -15.94
CA TYR A 119 1.96 -5.05 -16.65
C TYR A 119 0.83 -4.10 -16.26
N LEU A 120 0.76 -3.71 -14.99
CA LEU A 120 -0.28 -2.79 -14.52
C LEU A 120 -0.13 -1.39 -15.14
N ALA A 121 1.07 -1.00 -15.57
CA ALA A 121 1.28 0.19 -16.38
C ALA A 121 0.58 0.14 -17.76
N LEU A 122 0.49 -1.06 -18.38
CA LEU A 122 -0.29 -1.26 -19.60
C LEU A 122 -1.78 -1.09 -19.33
N GLN A 123 -2.29 -1.72 -18.27
CA GLN A 123 -3.71 -1.63 -17.93
C GLN A 123 -4.11 -0.19 -17.58
N LEU A 124 -3.31 0.53 -16.78
CA LEU A 124 -3.52 1.95 -16.50
C LEU A 124 -3.58 2.78 -17.80
N ARG A 125 -2.63 2.55 -18.71
CA ARG A 125 -2.60 3.24 -20.01
C ARG A 125 -3.84 2.93 -20.86
N GLN A 126 -4.33 1.70 -20.85
CA GLN A 126 -5.54 1.31 -21.58
C GLN A 126 -6.80 1.94 -20.97
N ALA A 127 -6.83 2.06 -19.64
CA ALA A 127 -7.96 2.63 -18.93
C ALA A 127 -8.03 4.16 -19.04
N GLU A 128 -6.90 4.84 -19.23
CA GLU A 128 -6.83 6.31 -19.23
C GLU A 128 -6.23 6.90 -20.54
N PRO A 129 -7.08 7.37 -21.47
CA PRO A 129 -6.65 7.92 -22.76
C PRO A 129 -5.69 9.11 -22.66
N LEU A 130 -5.82 9.96 -21.64
CA LEU A 130 -4.90 11.08 -21.44
C LEU A 130 -3.47 10.58 -21.21
N LEU A 131 -3.31 9.56 -20.36
CA LEU A 131 -2.01 8.97 -20.06
C LEU A 131 -1.40 8.34 -21.32
N ALA A 132 -2.19 7.60 -22.08
CA ALA A 132 -1.75 7.01 -23.35
C ALA A 132 -1.27 8.07 -24.36
N ALA A 133 -1.95 9.21 -24.44
CA ALA A 133 -1.66 10.26 -25.40
C ALA A 133 -0.43 11.10 -25.01
N ARG A 134 -0.28 11.47 -23.74
CA ARG A 134 0.64 12.53 -23.30
C ARG A 134 1.90 12.02 -22.61
N TYR A 135 1.94 10.78 -22.13
CA TYR A 135 3.04 10.28 -21.31
C TYR A 135 3.71 9.04 -21.91
N ASP A 136 5.03 8.98 -21.77
CA ASP A 136 5.70 7.68 -21.74
C ASP A 136 5.38 7.06 -20.37
N VAL A 137 4.54 6.03 -20.34
CA VAL A 137 4.14 5.36 -19.09
C VAL A 137 5.17 4.28 -18.77
N ILE A 138 5.74 4.36 -17.57
CA ILE A 138 6.73 3.41 -17.05
C ILE A 138 6.13 2.62 -15.91
N GLY A 139 6.06 1.30 -16.07
CA GLY A 139 5.91 0.39 -14.94
C GLY A 139 7.28 0.12 -14.32
N MET A 140 7.40 0.27 -13.00
CA MET A 140 8.60 -0.07 -12.26
C MET A 140 8.27 -1.18 -11.27
N ASP A 141 8.81 -2.37 -11.47
CA ASP A 141 8.84 -3.37 -10.41
C ASP A 141 9.81 -2.87 -9.33
N PRO A 142 9.37 -2.57 -8.10
CA PRO A 142 10.27 -2.14 -7.04
C PRO A 142 11.42 -3.14 -6.81
N ARG A 143 12.50 -2.70 -6.15
CA ARG A 143 13.58 -3.62 -5.75
C ARG A 143 12.99 -4.87 -5.08
N PHE A 144 13.49 -6.04 -5.49
CA PHE A 144 13.08 -7.37 -5.02
C PHE A 144 11.68 -7.84 -5.41
N VAL A 145 10.91 -7.03 -6.15
CA VAL A 145 9.57 -7.37 -6.61
C VAL A 145 9.61 -7.84 -8.07
N GLY A 146 8.79 -8.83 -8.42
CA GLY A 146 8.59 -9.25 -9.81
C GLY A 146 9.90 -9.58 -10.52
N ARG A 147 10.25 -8.83 -11.56
CA ARG A 147 11.48 -9.06 -12.35
C ARG A 147 12.73 -8.37 -11.78
N SER A 148 12.59 -7.60 -10.71
CA SER A 148 13.66 -6.82 -10.10
C SER A 148 14.46 -7.60 -9.05
N THR A 149 15.39 -8.47 -9.47
CA THR A 149 16.24 -9.25 -8.54
C THR A 149 15.40 -9.90 -7.42
N PRO A 150 14.44 -10.78 -7.77
CA PRO A 150 13.33 -11.14 -6.90
C PRO A 150 13.77 -11.75 -5.57
N LEU A 151 13.05 -11.37 -4.51
CA LEU A 151 13.11 -12.01 -3.20
C LEU A 151 11.85 -12.85 -3.02
N ASP A 152 12.04 -14.13 -2.76
CA ASP A 152 10.97 -15.05 -2.39
C ASP A 152 11.44 -15.84 -1.17
N CYS A 153 10.62 -15.92 -0.12
CA CYS A 153 10.88 -16.70 1.09
C CYS A 153 10.32 -18.14 1.03
N HIS A 154 9.65 -18.54 -0.05
CA HIS A 154 8.96 -19.81 -0.26
C HIS A 154 7.96 -20.09 0.86
N TRP A 155 7.06 -19.13 1.10
CA TRP A 155 6.03 -19.29 2.12
C TRP A 155 4.99 -20.34 1.68
N PRO A 156 4.60 -21.24 2.57
CA PRO A 156 3.63 -22.30 2.27
C PRO A 156 2.19 -21.78 2.16
N THR A 157 1.96 -20.52 2.50
CA THR A 157 0.66 -19.84 2.46
C THR A 157 0.85 -18.36 2.14
N VAL A 158 -0.13 -17.76 1.48
CA VAL A 158 -0.25 -16.32 1.28
C VAL A 158 -0.89 -15.58 2.45
N SER A 159 -1.41 -16.29 3.45
CA SER A 159 -2.16 -15.70 4.57
C SER A 159 -1.61 -16.12 5.93
N ILE A 160 -1.57 -15.16 6.87
CA ILE A 160 -1.28 -15.42 8.28
C ILE A 160 -2.54 -15.68 9.12
N GLY A 161 -3.72 -15.50 8.54
CA GLY A 161 -5.00 -15.71 9.20
C GLY A 161 -5.36 -14.67 10.26
N SER A 162 -6.62 -14.72 10.70
CA SER A 162 -7.06 -14.05 11.93
C SER A 162 -6.46 -14.75 13.16
N ALA A 163 -6.15 -13.98 14.19
CA ALA A 163 -5.73 -14.49 15.50
C ALA A 163 -6.83 -15.29 16.23
N GLY A 164 -8.08 -15.20 15.79
CA GLY A 164 -9.20 -15.92 16.37
C GLY A 164 -9.64 -15.45 17.77
N PRO A 165 -10.59 -16.18 18.38
CA PRO A 165 -11.34 -15.77 19.56
C PRO A 165 -10.70 -16.23 20.87
N ASP A 166 -9.53 -16.87 20.89
CA ASP A 166 -8.95 -17.34 22.15
C ASP A 166 -7.42 -17.36 22.14
N ARG A 167 -6.83 -17.78 23.26
CA ARG A 167 -5.37 -17.88 23.39
C ARG A 167 -4.79 -18.95 22.47
N SER A 168 -5.50 -20.06 22.26
CA SER A 168 -5.01 -21.19 21.45
C SER A 168 -4.86 -20.81 19.98
N THR A 169 -5.89 -20.17 19.42
CA THR A 169 -5.91 -19.61 18.05
C THR A 169 -4.84 -18.53 17.88
N PHE A 170 -4.69 -17.62 18.85
CA PHE A 170 -3.64 -16.61 18.81
C PHE A 170 -2.23 -17.24 18.77
N GLU A 171 -1.97 -18.25 19.60
CA GLU A 171 -0.68 -18.95 19.63
C GLU A 171 -0.41 -19.73 18.34
N LYS A 172 -1.44 -20.18 17.61
CA LYS A 172 -1.26 -20.75 16.25
C LYS A 172 -0.73 -19.67 15.29
N THR A 173 -1.32 -18.47 15.30
CA THR A 173 -0.86 -17.36 14.46
C THR A 173 0.55 -16.88 14.84
N VAL A 174 0.90 -16.89 16.14
CA VAL A 174 2.27 -16.63 16.60
C VAL A 174 3.27 -17.64 16.01
N ARG A 175 2.95 -18.94 16.09
CA ARG A 175 3.81 -20.00 15.53
C ARG A 175 3.95 -19.88 14.01
N LEU A 176 2.85 -19.63 13.31
CA LEU A 176 2.88 -19.41 11.86
C LEU A 176 3.75 -18.19 11.50
N SER A 177 3.52 -17.05 12.15
CA SER A 177 4.30 -15.82 11.90
C SER A 177 5.80 -16.03 12.13
N ARG A 178 6.17 -16.78 13.18
CA ARG A 178 7.56 -17.15 13.44
C ARG A 178 8.14 -18.08 12.38
N ASP A 179 7.40 -19.09 11.93
CA ASP A 179 7.82 -19.98 10.85
C ASP A 179 8.07 -19.19 9.56
N LEU A 180 7.12 -18.34 9.15
CA LEU A 180 7.23 -17.50 7.95
C LEU A 180 8.45 -16.57 8.01
N ALA A 181 8.69 -15.91 9.15
CA ALA A 181 9.87 -15.07 9.35
C ALA A 181 11.18 -15.88 9.25
N SER A 182 11.21 -17.09 9.83
CA SER A 182 12.40 -17.95 9.81
C SER A 182 12.78 -18.38 8.38
N ARG A 183 11.79 -18.62 7.52
CA ARG A 183 12.02 -18.96 6.10
C ARG A 183 12.72 -17.83 5.34
N CYS A 184 12.50 -16.59 5.74
CA CYS A 184 13.19 -15.43 5.16
C CYS A 184 14.63 -15.25 5.65
N ALA A 185 15.10 -15.99 6.67
CA ALA A 185 16.43 -15.81 7.25
C ALA A 185 17.58 -16.02 6.24
N ARG A 186 17.37 -16.81 5.19
CA ARG A 186 18.34 -16.95 4.08
C ARG A 186 18.64 -15.62 3.37
N HIS A 187 17.69 -14.68 3.40
CA HIS A 187 17.80 -13.36 2.79
C HIS A 187 18.30 -12.28 3.77
N ARG A 188 18.74 -12.65 4.99
CA ARG A 188 19.15 -11.69 6.05
C ARG A 188 20.10 -10.57 5.57
N SER A 189 20.94 -10.84 4.58
CA SER A 189 21.91 -9.87 4.06
C SER A 189 21.30 -8.78 3.17
N VAL A 190 20.07 -8.96 2.68
CA VAL A 190 19.37 -8.00 1.81
C VAL A 190 18.14 -7.38 2.48
N LEU A 191 17.53 -8.07 3.46
CA LEU A 191 16.31 -7.64 4.15
C LEU A 191 16.32 -6.19 4.66
N PRO A 192 17.41 -5.67 5.29
CA PRO A 192 17.45 -4.27 5.72
C PRO A 192 17.29 -3.24 4.59
N PHE A 193 17.52 -3.64 3.34
CA PHE A 193 17.61 -2.76 2.17
C PHE A 193 16.39 -2.81 1.26
N VAL A 194 15.38 -3.61 1.61
CA VAL A 194 14.10 -3.74 0.89
C VAL A 194 13.13 -2.60 1.29
N SER A 195 13.62 -1.43 1.68
CA SER A 195 12.80 -0.33 2.20
C SER A 195 12.23 0.57 1.09
N THR A 196 11.13 1.25 1.41
CA THR A 196 10.54 2.31 0.58
C THR A 196 11.51 3.45 0.35
N ARG A 197 12.31 3.83 1.35
CA ARG A 197 13.38 4.85 1.20
C ARG A 197 14.35 4.51 0.08
N ASN A 198 14.78 3.26 0.04
CA ASN A 198 15.67 2.80 -1.00
C ASN A 198 14.95 2.66 -2.36
N THR A 199 13.68 2.24 -2.38
CA THR A 199 12.86 2.25 -3.60
C THR A 199 12.70 3.66 -4.17
N ALA A 200 12.52 4.68 -3.32
CA ALA A 200 12.47 6.09 -3.75
C ALA A 200 13.80 6.58 -4.33
N ARG A 201 14.94 6.09 -3.83
CA ARG A 201 16.25 6.35 -4.45
C ARG A 201 16.40 5.65 -5.79
N ASP A 202 15.85 4.44 -5.94
CA ASP A 202 15.80 3.75 -7.23
C ASP A 202 15.00 4.58 -8.25
N MET A 203 13.86 5.14 -7.84
CA MET A 203 13.05 6.03 -8.69
C MET A 203 13.86 7.24 -9.21
N ASP A 204 14.72 7.83 -8.38
CA ASP A 204 15.56 8.95 -8.81
C ASP A 204 16.70 8.53 -9.75
N VAL A 205 17.27 7.33 -9.57
CA VAL A 205 18.21 6.75 -10.54
C VAL A 205 17.49 6.49 -11.87
N ILE A 206 16.28 5.94 -11.84
CA ILE A 206 15.45 5.69 -13.02
C ILE A 206 15.14 6.99 -13.76
N ARG A 207 14.70 8.04 -13.04
CA ARG A 207 14.48 9.38 -13.62
C ARG A 207 15.71 9.84 -14.40
N ALA A 208 16.89 9.77 -13.79
CA ALA A 208 18.13 10.19 -14.43
C ALA A 208 18.50 9.30 -15.64
N ALA A 209 18.36 7.98 -15.52
CA ALA A 209 18.66 7.03 -16.60
C ALA A 209 17.71 7.16 -17.80
N LEU A 210 16.50 7.68 -17.59
CA LEU A 210 15.54 8.04 -18.62
C LEU A 210 15.81 9.42 -19.24
N GLY A 211 16.75 10.19 -18.70
CA GLY A 211 17.10 11.54 -19.15
C GLY A 211 16.13 12.63 -18.68
N GLU A 212 15.27 12.33 -17.70
CA GLU A 212 14.26 13.26 -17.23
C GLU A 212 14.84 14.20 -16.16
N LYS A 213 14.61 15.50 -16.26
CA LYS A 213 15.02 16.45 -15.20
C LYS A 213 14.12 16.34 -13.95
N LYS A 214 12.83 16.15 -14.19
CA LYS A 214 11.80 15.89 -13.19
C LYS A 214 10.95 14.71 -13.66
N ILE A 215 10.43 13.93 -12.71
CA ILE A 215 9.57 12.79 -13.01
C ILE A 215 8.11 13.10 -12.70
N ASN A 216 7.19 12.57 -13.51
CA ASN A 216 5.78 12.51 -13.16
C ASN A 216 5.50 11.17 -12.47
N TYR A 217 4.57 11.14 -11.53
CA TYR A 217 4.30 9.96 -10.73
C TYR A 217 2.81 9.78 -10.49
N LEU A 218 2.36 8.54 -10.59
CA LEU A 218 1.06 8.11 -10.11
C LEU A 218 1.28 6.93 -9.16
N GLY A 219 0.89 7.11 -7.91
CA GLY A 219 0.93 6.07 -6.90
C GLY A 219 -0.47 5.77 -6.40
N SER A 220 -0.83 4.49 -6.32
CA SER A 220 -2.07 4.04 -5.69
C SER A 220 -1.72 3.23 -4.43
N SER A 221 -2.54 3.32 -3.38
CA SER A 221 -2.36 2.51 -2.17
C SER A 221 -0.95 2.70 -1.55
N TYR A 222 -0.18 1.64 -1.28
CA TYR A 222 1.24 1.73 -0.91
C TYR A 222 2.08 2.66 -1.81
N GLY A 223 1.76 2.72 -3.11
CA GLY A 223 2.42 3.62 -4.04
C GLY A 223 2.30 5.08 -3.63
N THR A 224 1.28 5.45 -2.84
CA THR A 224 1.16 6.78 -2.27
C THR A 224 2.25 7.06 -1.24
N TYR A 225 2.48 6.15 -0.29
CA TYR A 225 3.59 6.26 0.67
C TYR A 225 4.96 6.29 -0.03
N LEU A 226 5.15 5.51 -1.09
CA LEU A 226 6.35 5.61 -1.92
C LEU A 226 6.51 6.99 -2.56
N GLY A 227 5.42 7.58 -3.08
CA GLY A 227 5.40 8.94 -3.61
C GLY A 227 5.72 9.99 -2.55
N GLU A 228 5.14 9.87 -1.36
CA GLU A 228 5.40 10.73 -0.20
C GLU A 228 6.88 10.72 0.21
N VAL A 229 7.47 9.52 0.30
CA VAL A 229 8.90 9.35 0.60
C VAL A 229 9.76 9.95 -0.52
N TYR A 230 9.39 9.78 -1.78
CA TYR A 230 10.09 10.40 -2.91
C TYR A 230 10.05 11.94 -2.84
N LEU A 231 8.89 12.52 -2.57
CA LEU A 231 8.73 13.97 -2.40
C LEU A 231 9.56 14.51 -1.23
N GLN A 232 9.66 13.73 -0.15
CA GLN A 232 10.48 14.09 1.01
C GLN A 232 11.99 14.07 0.70
N LEU A 233 12.45 13.08 -0.07
CA LEU A 233 13.88 12.91 -0.39
C LEU A 233 14.33 13.78 -1.56
N PHE A 234 13.46 14.03 -2.54
CA PHE A 234 13.79 14.67 -3.81
C PHE A 234 12.75 15.74 -4.21
N PRO A 235 12.47 16.74 -3.35
CA PRO A 235 11.35 17.67 -3.54
C PRO A 235 11.43 18.48 -4.85
N HIS A 236 12.63 18.70 -5.38
CA HIS A 236 12.85 19.47 -6.61
C HIS A 236 12.87 18.61 -7.89
N ARG A 237 12.70 17.29 -7.77
CA ARG A 237 12.81 16.32 -8.88
C ARG A 237 11.47 15.72 -9.28
N ALA A 238 10.37 16.16 -8.68
CA ALA A 238 9.01 15.82 -9.07
C ALA A 238 8.39 16.96 -9.92
N ASP A 239 7.55 16.57 -10.89
CA ASP A 239 6.72 17.48 -11.68
C ASP A 239 5.24 17.32 -11.31
N ARG A 240 4.52 16.37 -11.92
CA ARG A 240 3.12 16.07 -11.59
C ARG A 240 3.03 14.79 -10.80
N VAL A 241 2.50 14.87 -9.57
CA VAL A 241 2.37 13.73 -8.65
C VAL A 241 0.92 13.55 -8.24
N VAL A 242 0.37 12.37 -8.51
CA VAL A 242 -0.98 11.96 -8.11
C VAL A 242 -0.87 10.82 -7.10
N LEU A 243 -1.49 11.00 -5.95
CA LEU A 243 -1.57 9.99 -4.88
C LEU A 243 -3.03 9.55 -4.74
N ASP A 244 -3.36 8.37 -5.25
CA ASP A 244 -4.69 7.79 -5.17
C ASP A 244 -4.82 6.85 -3.97
N SER A 245 -5.71 7.23 -3.05
CA SER A 245 -5.96 6.53 -1.79
C SER A 245 -4.74 6.57 -0.89
N THR A 246 -4.45 7.79 -0.44
CA THR A 246 -3.20 8.14 0.26
C THR A 246 -3.14 7.56 1.67
N LEU A 247 -2.04 6.87 1.96
CA LEU A 247 -1.76 6.29 3.28
C LEU A 247 -1.23 7.34 4.24
N ASP A 248 -1.40 7.11 5.54
CA ASP A 248 -0.77 7.93 6.57
C ASP A 248 0.73 7.60 6.67
N PRO A 249 1.65 8.54 6.37
CA PRO A 249 3.09 8.28 6.41
C PRO A 249 3.59 7.97 7.84
N ASP A 250 2.91 8.45 8.87
CA ASP A 250 3.30 8.22 10.26
C ASP A 250 2.85 6.87 10.80
N LEU A 251 1.90 6.21 10.14
CA LEU A 251 1.37 4.89 10.51
C LEU A 251 1.81 3.76 9.56
N TYR A 252 2.37 4.09 8.39
CA TYR A 252 2.83 3.07 7.46
C TYR A 252 3.91 2.16 8.07
N GLY A 253 3.71 0.85 7.94
CA GLY A 253 4.60 -0.19 8.45
C GLY A 253 3.86 -1.48 8.82
N PRO A 254 4.45 -2.32 9.68
CA PRO A 254 3.90 -3.63 10.07
C PRO A 254 2.53 -3.60 10.76
N ASP A 255 2.12 -2.45 11.30
CA ASP A 255 0.88 -2.26 12.06
C ASP A 255 -0.21 -1.50 11.27
N LEU A 256 0.00 -1.25 9.96
CA LEU A 256 -0.91 -0.46 9.12
C LEU A 256 -2.35 -0.98 9.14
N THR A 257 -2.55 -2.30 9.24
CA THR A 257 -3.88 -2.91 9.24
C THR A 257 -4.71 -2.57 10.47
N ARG A 258 -4.11 -2.13 11.58
CA ARG A 258 -4.82 -1.85 12.84
C ARG A 258 -5.93 -0.80 12.70
N THR A 259 -5.78 0.14 11.77
CA THR A 259 -6.79 1.19 11.53
C THR A 259 -7.88 0.76 10.54
N MET A 260 -7.69 -0.36 9.82
CA MET A 260 -8.59 -0.79 8.76
C MET A 260 -9.85 -1.47 9.30
N GLY A 261 -9.78 -2.20 10.43
CA GLY A 261 -10.90 -2.96 10.99
C GLY A 261 -12.21 -2.18 11.09
N PRO A 262 -12.23 -0.98 11.72
CA PRO A 262 -13.42 -0.12 11.76
C PRO A 262 -13.89 0.36 10.38
N ALA A 263 -12.99 0.57 9.42
CA ALA A 263 -13.35 1.00 8.07
C ALA A 263 -14.01 -0.13 7.27
N VAL A 264 -13.48 -1.36 7.37
CA VAL A 264 -14.12 -2.55 6.81
C VAL A 264 -15.48 -2.81 7.47
N GLY A 265 -15.61 -2.57 8.78
CA GLY A 265 -16.92 -2.61 9.47
C GLY A 265 -17.95 -1.68 8.82
N ARG A 266 -17.57 -0.45 8.46
CA ARG A 266 -18.47 0.48 7.74
C ARG A 266 -18.78 0.03 6.32
N ALA A 267 -17.83 -0.55 5.60
CA ALA A 267 -18.10 -1.14 4.28
C ALA A 267 -19.10 -2.31 4.40
N LEU A 268 -18.98 -3.12 5.45
CA LEU A 268 -19.93 -4.19 5.76
C LEU A 268 -21.32 -3.64 6.11
N GLU A 269 -21.43 -2.55 6.85
CA GLU A 269 -22.70 -1.86 7.12
C GLU A 269 -23.34 -1.31 5.84
N HIS A 270 -22.54 -0.75 4.94
CA HIS A 270 -23.02 -0.25 3.65
C HIS A 270 -23.56 -1.39 2.77
N TRP A 271 -22.81 -2.48 2.65
CA TRP A 271 -23.29 -3.71 1.99
C TRP A 271 -24.55 -4.27 2.66
N ALA A 272 -24.61 -4.29 4.00
CA ALA A 272 -25.75 -4.81 4.74
C ALA A 272 -27.03 -4.01 4.45
N ALA A 273 -26.93 -2.68 4.32
CA ALA A 273 -28.04 -1.85 3.88
C ALA A 273 -28.46 -2.15 2.44
N TRP A 274 -27.52 -2.44 1.55
CA TRP A 274 -27.79 -2.81 0.15
C TRP A 274 -28.52 -4.16 0.03
N VAL A 275 -28.06 -5.17 0.78
CA VAL A 275 -28.61 -6.53 0.70
C VAL A 275 -29.95 -6.66 1.42
N ALA A 276 -30.17 -5.89 2.49
CA ALA A 276 -31.45 -5.85 3.20
C ALA A 276 -32.62 -5.44 2.29
N ARG A 277 -32.40 -4.50 1.37
CA ARG A 277 -33.40 -4.11 0.35
C ARG A 277 -33.68 -5.21 -0.69
N ARG A 278 -32.93 -6.31 -0.65
CA ARG A 278 -32.97 -7.44 -1.59
C ARG A 278 -33.14 -8.78 -0.86
N ASP A 279 -33.75 -8.75 0.33
CA ASP A 279 -33.92 -9.94 1.17
C ASP A 279 -34.70 -11.08 0.48
N SER A 280 -35.65 -10.76 -0.39
CA SER A 280 -36.37 -11.76 -1.18
C SER A 280 -35.48 -12.63 -2.08
N ARG A 281 -34.24 -12.20 -2.36
CA ARG A 281 -33.24 -12.93 -3.13
C ARG A 281 -32.18 -13.61 -2.25
N TYR A 282 -31.72 -12.90 -1.22
CA TYR A 282 -30.55 -13.32 -0.44
C TYR A 282 -30.89 -13.98 0.89
N HIS A 283 -32.07 -13.70 1.46
CA HIS A 283 -32.58 -14.27 2.70
C HIS A 283 -31.60 -14.14 3.89
N LEU A 284 -30.97 -12.97 3.99
CA LEU A 284 -30.00 -12.62 5.03
C LEU A 284 -30.61 -11.72 6.12
N GLY A 285 -31.80 -11.16 5.89
CA GLY A 285 -32.45 -10.17 6.74
C GLY A 285 -33.05 -9.04 5.91
N SER A 286 -34.22 -8.56 6.33
CA SER A 286 -34.97 -7.47 5.69
C SER A 286 -34.53 -6.07 6.15
N THR A 287 -33.73 -6.00 7.20
CA THR A 287 -33.12 -4.75 7.71
C THR A 287 -31.60 -4.87 7.79
N THR A 288 -30.89 -3.74 7.75
CA THR A 288 -29.43 -3.70 7.96
C THR A 288 -29.02 -4.40 9.24
N ALA A 289 -29.78 -4.21 10.33
CA ALA A 289 -29.51 -4.83 11.61
C ALA A 289 -29.67 -6.36 11.58
N GLU A 290 -30.69 -6.88 10.89
CA GLU A 290 -30.89 -8.33 10.73
C GLU A 290 -29.73 -8.97 9.95
N VAL A 291 -29.28 -8.34 8.87
CA VAL A 291 -28.14 -8.81 8.07
C VAL A 291 -26.86 -8.84 8.89
N LEU A 292 -26.55 -7.74 9.60
CA LEU A 292 -25.36 -7.69 10.47
C LEU A 292 -25.45 -8.71 11.61
N ASN A 293 -26.65 -8.96 12.14
CA ASN A 293 -26.88 -10.01 13.13
C ASN A 293 -26.62 -11.41 12.56
N ALA A 294 -26.97 -11.67 11.30
CA ALA A 294 -26.65 -12.94 10.63
C ALA A 294 -25.13 -13.13 10.49
N VAL A 295 -24.39 -12.08 10.13
CA VAL A 295 -22.91 -12.11 10.06
C VAL A 295 -22.30 -12.33 11.46
N ASN A 296 -22.81 -11.63 12.47
CA ASN A 296 -22.34 -11.79 13.84
C ASN A 296 -22.62 -13.21 14.39
N GLU A 297 -23.78 -13.80 14.09
CA GLU A 297 -24.06 -15.19 14.48
C GLU A 297 -23.16 -16.18 13.75
N LEU A 298 -22.91 -15.97 12.45
CA LEU A 298 -21.93 -16.73 11.70
C LEU A 298 -20.54 -16.68 12.37
N ASN A 299 -20.08 -15.49 12.79
CA ASN A 299 -18.82 -15.32 13.52
C ASN A 299 -18.82 -16.06 14.88
N ARG A 300 -19.94 -16.03 15.63
CA ARG A 300 -20.08 -16.80 16.89
C ARG A 300 -20.08 -18.31 16.66
N THR A 301 -20.64 -18.77 15.55
CA THR A 301 -20.66 -20.20 15.20
C THR A 301 -19.25 -20.70 14.90
N VAL A 302 -18.50 -20.04 14.01
CA VAL A 302 -17.13 -20.44 13.68
C VAL A 302 -16.15 -20.29 14.86
N SER A 303 -16.50 -19.45 15.84
CA SER A 303 -15.74 -19.30 17.10
C SER A 303 -15.94 -20.48 18.05
N ARG A 304 -17.05 -21.23 17.94
CA ARG A 304 -17.32 -22.44 18.74
C ARG A 304 -16.80 -23.70 18.07
N GLY A 305 -16.75 -23.73 16.75
CA GLY A 305 -16.21 -24.84 15.97
C GLY A 305 -16.28 -24.57 14.47
N PRO A 306 -15.46 -25.26 13.66
CA PRO A 306 -15.43 -25.05 12.22
C PRO A 306 -16.74 -25.45 11.55
N ILE A 307 -17.07 -24.76 10.45
CA ILE A 307 -18.17 -25.13 9.55
C ILE A 307 -17.62 -25.74 8.25
N ARG A 308 -18.45 -26.54 7.58
CA ARG A 308 -18.10 -27.19 6.30
C ARG A 308 -18.74 -26.43 5.14
N VAL A 309 -17.94 -26.10 4.12
CA VAL A 309 -18.41 -25.51 2.85
C VAL A 309 -17.84 -26.34 1.71
N GLY A 310 -18.65 -27.22 1.14
CA GLY A 310 -18.19 -28.25 0.21
C GLY A 310 -16.98 -29.02 0.76
N ARG A 311 -15.84 -28.94 0.06
CA ARG A 311 -14.59 -29.58 0.47
C ARG A 311 -13.72 -28.76 1.43
N HIS A 312 -14.14 -27.55 1.81
CA HIS A 312 -13.38 -26.62 2.65
C HIS A 312 -13.90 -26.53 4.08
N THR A 313 -13.00 -26.17 4.99
CA THR A 313 -13.30 -25.95 6.40
C THR A 313 -13.12 -24.47 6.69
N VAL A 314 -14.14 -23.83 7.24
CA VAL A 314 -14.10 -22.41 7.60
C VAL A 314 -14.19 -22.30 9.11
N ASP A 315 -13.13 -21.77 9.73
CA ASP A 315 -13.05 -21.52 11.17
C ASP A 315 -12.91 -20.02 11.47
N SER A 316 -12.68 -19.69 12.73
CA SER A 316 -12.50 -18.31 13.20
C SER A 316 -11.19 -17.64 12.74
N GLN A 317 -10.23 -18.38 12.16
CA GLN A 317 -9.03 -17.82 11.55
C GLN A 317 -9.25 -17.50 10.06
N VAL A 318 -10.15 -18.23 9.39
CA VAL A 318 -10.49 -18.06 7.96
C VAL A 318 -11.64 -17.08 7.74
N LEU A 319 -12.75 -17.19 8.49
CA LEU A 319 -13.96 -16.41 8.23
C LEU A 319 -13.73 -14.89 8.13
N PRO A 320 -12.98 -14.23 9.05
CA PRO A 320 -12.78 -12.78 8.95
C PRO A 320 -12.13 -12.34 7.64
N GLN A 321 -11.31 -13.19 7.02
CA GLN A 321 -10.69 -12.90 5.72
C GLN A 321 -11.71 -13.00 4.59
N LEU A 322 -12.61 -13.98 4.64
CA LEU A 322 -13.70 -14.10 3.67
C LEU A 322 -14.65 -12.90 3.76
N LEU A 323 -14.97 -12.45 4.97
CA LEU A 323 -15.81 -11.27 5.19
C LEU A 323 -15.09 -9.96 4.82
N TRP A 324 -13.75 -9.95 4.82
CA TRP A 324 -12.96 -8.82 4.34
C TRP A 324 -13.18 -8.56 2.84
N ASN A 325 -13.57 -9.57 2.06
CA ASN A 325 -13.85 -9.40 0.62
C ASN A 325 -15.01 -8.45 0.31
N VAL A 326 -15.77 -7.98 1.31
CA VAL A 326 -16.69 -6.85 1.13
C VAL A 326 -16.00 -5.60 0.58
N THR A 327 -14.67 -5.50 0.74
CA THR A 327 -13.86 -4.39 0.21
C THR A 327 -13.47 -4.53 -1.26
N ALA A 328 -13.85 -5.63 -1.92
CA ALA A 328 -13.51 -5.87 -3.33
C ALA A 328 -14.21 -4.90 -4.29
N GLY A 329 -15.32 -4.31 -3.87
CA GLY A 329 -16.08 -3.31 -4.62
C GLY A 329 -17.38 -2.97 -3.89
N ASP A 330 -17.99 -1.85 -4.25
CA ASP A 330 -19.25 -1.35 -3.68
C ASP A 330 -20.36 -1.12 -4.72
N ASP A 331 -20.18 -1.66 -5.93
CA ASP A 331 -21.20 -1.70 -6.97
C ASP A 331 -22.14 -2.91 -6.84
N ASP A 332 -23.20 -2.91 -7.65
CA ASP A 332 -24.24 -3.95 -7.63
C ASP A 332 -23.70 -5.35 -8.00
N GLU A 333 -22.64 -5.45 -8.81
CA GLU A 333 -22.03 -6.73 -9.22
C GLU A 333 -21.20 -7.32 -8.07
N ALA A 334 -20.30 -6.52 -7.50
CA ALA A 334 -19.49 -6.89 -6.35
C ALA A 334 -20.37 -7.29 -5.15
N TYR A 335 -21.39 -6.49 -4.84
CA TYR A 335 -22.33 -6.82 -3.76
C TYR A 335 -23.21 -8.03 -4.06
N ALA A 336 -23.61 -8.26 -5.30
CA ALA A 336 -24.33 -9.48 -5.65
C ALA A 336 -23.47 -10.73 -5.45
N SER A 337 -22.21 -10.69 -5.87
CA SER A 337 -21.23 -11.76 -5.70
C SER A 337 -20.96 -12.03 -4.21
N TYR A 338 -20.60 -11.00 -3.45
CA TYR A 338 -20.33 -11.12 -2.01
C TYR A 338 -21.55 -11.61 -1.22
N SER A 339 -22.76 -11.17 -1.58
CA SER A 339 -23.99 -11.65 -0.93
C SER A 339 -24.26 -13.14 -1.17
N ALA A 340 -23.89 -13.66 -2.35
CA ALA A 340 -24.01 -15.08 -2.65
C ALA A 340 -23.07 -15.91 -1.76
N ASP A 341 -21.83 -15.44 -1.56
CA ASP A 341 -20.83 -16.08 -0.71
C ASP A 341 -21.26 -16.07 0.77
N VAL A 342 -21.70 -14.92 1.28
CA VAL A 342 -22.19 -14.82 2.67
C VAL A 342 -23.41 -15.71 2.89
N ARG A 343 -24.32 -15.83 1.92
CA ARG A 343 -25.46 -16.75 2.01
C ARG A 343 -25.02 -18.22 2.12
N VAL A 344 -24.01 -18.64 1.37
CA VAL A 344 -23.43 -19.99 1.50
C VAL A 344 -22.87 -20.19 2.90
N LEU A 345 -22.09 -19.23 3.42
CA LEU A 345 -21.49 -19.31 4.75
C LEU A 345 -22.56 -19.37 5.86
N VAL A 346 -23.60 -18.54 5.77
CA VAL A 346 -24.74 -18.56 6.72
C VAL A 346 -25.51 -19.87 6.65
N THR A 347 -25.69 -20.44 5.45
CA THR A 347 -26.37 -21.74 5.25
C THR A 347 -25.58 -22.87 5.92
N ALA A 348 -24.27 -22.91 5.69
CA ALA A 348 -23.37 -23.87 6.33
C ALA A 348 -23.36 -23.73 7.86
N ALA A 349 -23.37 -22.50 8.38
CA ALA A 349 -23.42 -22.24 9.82
C ALA A 349 -24.72 -22.68 10.49
N ARG A 350 -25.81 -22.85 9.72
CA ARG A 350 -27.08 -23.42 10.21
C ARG A 350 -27.09 -24.96 10.16
N GLY A 351 -25.97 -25.60 9.79
CA GLY A 351 -25.82 -27.06 9.73
C GLY A 351 -26.37 -27.68 8.45
N SER A 352 -26.77 -26.88 7.45
CA SER A 352 -27.19 -27.38 6.14
C SER A 352 -26.00 -27.61 5.22
N GLU A 353 -26.10 -28.58 4.32
CA GLU A 353 -25.12 -28.77 3.26
C GLU A 353 -25.08 -27.54 2.33
N ALA A 354 -23.89 -26.99 2.11
CA ALA A 354 -23.70 -25.83 1.25
C ALA A 354 -22.41 -25.98 0.45
N ASN A 355 -22.53 -25.87 -0.88
CA ASN A 355 -21.37 -25.83 -1.77
C ASN A 355 -20.93 -24.38 -2.02
N PRO A 356 -19.62 -24.13 -2.14
CA PRO A 356 -19.12 -22.79 -2.41
C PRO A 356 -19.58 -22.32 -3.79
N THR A 357 -19.77 -21.00 -3.92
CA THR A 357 -19.84 -20.36 -5.24
C THR A 357 -18.47 -20.50 -5.93
N GLN A 358 -18.39 -20.17 -7.22
CA GLN A 358 -17.12 -20.14 -7.93
C GLN A 358 -16.11 -19.17 -7.27
N VAL A 359 -16.56 -17.98 -6.86
CA VAL A 359 -15.72 -16.95 -6.24
C VAL A 359 -15.26 -17.40 -4.85
N LEU A 360 -16.16 -17.99 -4.06
CA LEU A 360 -15.83 -18.52 -2.74
C LEU A 360 -14.86 -19.70 -2.83
N GLU A 361 -15.03 -20.61 -3.79
CA GLU A 361 -14.11 -21.75 -4.02
C GLU A 361 -12.71 -21.27 -4.38
N GLN A 362 -12.61 -20.26 -5.26
CA GLN A 362 -11.34 -19.64 -5.65
C GLN A 362 -10.68 -18.96 -4.46
N THR A 363 -11.44 -18.21 -3.66
CA THR A 363 -10.92 -17.52 -2.46
C THR A 363 -10.41 -18.52 -1.44
N LEU A 364 -11.20 -19.54 -1.09
CA LEU A 364 -10.81 -20.57 -0.12
C LEU A 364 -9.57 -21.35 -0.55
N THR A 365 -9.49 -21.70 -1.84
CA THR A 365 -8.31 -22.36 -2.40
C THR A 365 -7.09 -21.44 -2.39
N GLY A 366 -7.27 -20.16 -2.74
CA GLY A 366 -6.20 -19.16 -2.79
C GLY A 366 -5.59 -18.86 -1.43
N LEU A 367 -6.40 -18.73 -0.37
CA LEU A 367 -5.91 -18.47 0.98
C LEU A 367 -4.98 -19.58 1.51
N ALA A 368 -5.18 -20.82 1.07
CA ALA A 368 -4.35 -21.97 1.43
C ALA A 368 -3.18 -22.20 0.47
N ALA A 369 -3.09 -21.45 -0.63
CA ALA A 369 -2.07 -21.65 -1.66
C ALA A 369 -0.70 -21.09 -1.21
N PRO A 370 0.41 -21.70 -1.63
CA PRO A 370 1.74 -21.17 -1.38
C PRO A 370 2.00 -19.84 -2.09
N ASP A 371 2.88 -19.02 -1.52
CA ASP A 371 3.38 -17.76 -2.11
C ASP A 371 4.41 -18.09 -3.21
N THR A 372 3.93 -18.52 -4.37
CA THR A 372 4.80 -19.06 -5.44
C THR A 372 5.63 -18.02 -6.17
N ASP A 373 5.19 -16.76 -6.18
CA ASP A 373 5.88 -15.65 -6.85
C ASP A 373 6.61 -14.72 -5.86
N GLY A 374 6.55 -15.03 -4.57
CA GLY A 374 7.18 -14.26 -3.50
C GLY A 374 6.48 -12.96 -3.15
N THR A 375 5.31 -12.66 -3.73
CA THR A 375 4.59 -11.38 -3.55
C THR A 375 4.32 -11.07 -2.08
N PHE A 376 3.85 -12.03 -1.30
CA PHE A 376 3.50 -11.81 0.11
C PHE A 376 4.72 -11.75 1.02
N SER A 377 5.73 -12.57 0.73
CA SER A 377 6.99 -12.55 1.46
C SER A 377 7.78 -11.27 1.22
N VAL A 378 7.83 -10.74 -0.02
CA VAL A 378 8.46 -9.44 -0.30
C VAL A 378 7.62 -8.27 0.21
N GLN A 379 6.28 -8.35 0.15
CA GLN A 379 5.40 -7.36 0.79
C GLN A 379 5.74 -7.19 2.27
N THR A 380 5.86 -8.31 2.98
CA THR A 380 6.22 -8.32 4.40
C THR A 380 7.64 -7.78 4.60
N ALA A 381 8.60 -8.17 3.75
CA ALA A 381 9.97 -7.65 3.82
C ALA A 381 10.04 -6.12 3.72
N ILE A 382 9.23 -5.52 2.83
CA ILE A 382 9.14 -4.07 2.66
C ILE A 382 8.57 -3.42 3.93
N GLN A 383 7.45 -3.92 4.45
CA GLN A 383 6.85 -3.40 5.68
C GLN A 383 7.80 -3.46 6.88
N CYS A 384 8.49 -4.60 7.07
CA CYS A 384 9.44 -4.75 8.18
C CYS A 384 10.71 -3.90 8.00
N ALA A 385 11.09 -3.57 6.76
CA ALA A 385 12.25 -2.72 6.46
C ALA A 385 11.93 -1.21 6.58
N ASP A 386 10.65 -0.83 6.50
CA ASP A 386 10.22 0.56 6.63
C ASP A 386 10.02 1.00 8.08
N ARG A 387 9.60 0.09 8.96
CA ARG A 387 9.40 0.38 10.38
C ARG A 387 9.58 -0.87 11.22
N ALA A 388 10.22 -0.70 12.38
CA ALA A 388 10.35 -1.78 13.35
C ALA A 388 8.98 -2.13 13.95
N ALA A 389 8.67 -3.44 13.98
CA ALA A 389 7.51 -3.96 14.69
C ALA A 389 7.82 -4.17 16.18
N SER A 390 6.77 -4.31 16.99
CA SER A 390 6.94 -4.84 18.35
C SER A 390 7.40 -6.31 18.28
N HIS A 391 8.44 -6.64 19.05
CA HIS A 391 8.90 -8.02 19.24
C HIS A 391 8.17 -8.75 20.38
N ASP A 392 7.22 -8.09 21.07
CA ASP A 392 6.38 -8.69 22.12
C ASP A 392 5.04 -9.15 21.52
N PRO A 393 4.79 -10.46 21.31
CA PRO A 393 3.51 -10.96 20.85
C PRO A 393 2.36 -10.63 21.83
N GLU A 394 2.65 -10.53 23.13
CA GLU A 394 1.62 -10.25 24.13
C GLU A 394 1.01 -8.85 23.94
N ALA A 395 1.77 -7.90 23.39
CA ALA A 395 1.23 -6.58 23.01
C ALA A 395 0.12 -6.68 21.97
N TYR A 396 0.24 -7.59 21.00
CA TYR A 396 -0.81 -7.85 20.00
C TYR A 396 -2.01 -8.54 20.63
N TYR A 397 -1.79 -9.53 21.50
CA TYR A 397 -2.89 -10.19 22.20
C TYR A 397 -3.70 -9.22 23.06
N ARG A 398 -3.02 -8.36 23.83
CA ARG A 398 -3.67 -7.31 24.63
C ARG A 398 -4.46 -6.32 23.76
N ASP A 399 -3.90 -5.90 22.62
CA ASP A 399 -4.60 -5.00 21.70
C ASP A 399 -5.86 -5.66 21.11
N ILE A 400 -5.76 -6.93 20.71
CA ILE A 400 -6.92 -7.70 20.26
C ILE A 400 -7.98 -7.75 21.36
N GLN A 401 -7.63 -8.14 22.59
CA GLN A 401 -8.59 -8.22 23.70
C GLN A 401 -9.27 -6.89 23.99
N ALA A 402 -8.52 -5.78 23.95
CA ALA A 402 -9.06 -4.44 24.18
C ALA A 402 -10.11 -4.02 23.14
N HIS A 403 -10.08 -4.59 21.93
CA HIS A 403 -10.98 -4.23 20.82
C HIS A 403 -12.01 -5.29 20.49
N ARG A 404 -12.06 -6.42 21.21
CA ARG A 404 -12.97 -7.53 20.87
C ARG A 404 -14.44 -7.18 20.88
N THR A 405 -14.84 -6.25 21.74
CA THR A 405 -16.24 -5.83 21.87
C THR A 405 -16.64 -4.87 20.75
N THR A 406 -15.73 -4.00 20.31
CA THR A 406 -15.97 -2.98 19.28
C THR A 406 -15.69 -3.47 17.86
N GLU A 407 -14.80 -4.45 17.70
CA GLU A 407 -14.37 -5.01 16.42
C GLU A 407 -14.43 -6.56 16.44
N PRO A 408 -15.60 -7.18 16.69
CA PRO A 408 -15.68 -8.62 16.99
C PRO A 408 -15.31 -9.54 15.82
N VAL A 409 -15.46 -9.09 14.57
CA VAL A 409 -15.09 -9.85 13.37
C VAL A 409 -13.66 -9.51 12.96
N PHE A 410 -13.37 -8.23 12.77
CA PHE A 410 -12.14 -7.79 12.12
C PHE A 410 -11.00 -7.45 13.08
N GLY A 411 -11.24 -7.22 14.37
CA GLY A 411 -10.19 -6.88 15.34
C GLY A 411 -9.08 -7.93 15.41
N PRO A 412 -9.39 -9.23 15.59
CA PRO A 412 -8.40 -10.31 15.57
C PRO A 412 -7.65 -10.48 14.24
N LEU A 413 -8.19 -9.98 13.12
CA LEU A 413 -7.52 -10.00 11.82
C LEU A 413 -6.62 -8.77 11.63
N ALA A 414 -7.17 -7.59 11.86
CA ALA A 414 -6.53 -6.30 11.64
C ALA A 414 -5.37 -6.02 12.62
N ARG A 415 -5.42 -6.60 13.82
CA ARG A 415 -4.48 -6.34 14.94
C ARG A 415 -3.60 -7.54 15.27
N THR A 416 -3.56 -8.53 14.38
CA THR A 416 -2.82 -9.77 14.60
C THR A 416 -1.31 -9.55 14.64
N VAL A 417 -0.59 -10.46 15.30
CA VAL A 417 0.86 -10.53 15.24
C VAL A 417 1.29 -10.89 13.82
N THR A 418 2.30 -10.20 13.29
CA THR A 418 2.80 -10.41 11.93
C THR A 418 4.20 -11.05 11.96
N PRO A 419 4.70 -11.59 10.83
CA PRO A 419 6.07 -12.08 10.75
C PRO A 419 7.12 -11.02 11.10
N CYS A 420 6.81 -9.72 11.00
CA CYS A 420 7.73 -8.65 11.36
C CYS A 420 8.14 -8.69 12.85
N SER A 421 7.31 -9.22 13.75
CA SER A 421 7.67 -9.41 15.17
C SER A 421 8.79 -10.42 15.39
N PHE A 422 9.08 -11.27 14.40
CA PHE A 422 10.13 -12.28 14.43
C PHE A 422 11.16 -12.09 13.31
N TRP A 423 11.15 -10.91 12.67
CA TRP A 423 11.96 -10.68 11.48
C TRP A 423 13.46 -10.79 11.79
N PRO A 424 14.26 -11.46 10.93
CA PRO A 424 15.68 -11.73 11.21
C PRO A 424 16.59 -10.51 10.94
N ALA A 425 16.01 -9.33 10.72
CA ALA A 425 16.72 -8.10 10.40
C ALA A 425 15.95 -6.88 10.92
N ALA A 426 16.69 -5.86 11.34
CA ALA A 426 16.13 -4.54 11.66
C ALA A 426 16.17 -3.61 10.43
N PRO A 427 15.32 -2.58 10.38
CA PRO A 427 15.43 -1.50 9.40
C PRO A 427 16.86 -0.93 9.34
N ALA A 428 17.39 -0.71 8.13
CA ALA A 428 18.72 -0.09 7.96
C ALA A 428 18.73 1.42 8.29
N GLU A 429 17.56 2.05 8.22
CA GLU A 429 17.32 3.48 8.43
C GLU A 429 16.04 3.67 9.25
N PRO A 430 15.88 4.79 9.97
CA PRO A 430 14.62 5.12 10.62
C PRO A 430 13.50 5.36 9.59
N ALA A 431 12.25 5.21 10.03
CA ALA A 431 11.08 5.55 9.24
C ALA A 431 11.15 7.00 8.74
N THR A 432 10.72 7.24 7.50
CA THR A 432 10.77 8.57 6.89
C THR A 432 9.74 9.48 7.54
N LYS A 433 10.18 10.63 8.07
CA LYS A 433 9.29 11.71 8.46
C LYS A 433 8.92 12.53 7.23
N VAL A 434 7.73 12.31 6.68
CA VAL A 434 7.22 13.04 5.52
C VAL A 434 6.61 14.34 6.01
N ARG A 435 7.24 15.47 5.72
CA ARG A 435 6.77 16.84 6.02
C ARG A 435 7.35 17.81 4.99
N ASN A 436 6.58 18.16 3.97
CA ASN A 436 7.03 19.09 2.91
C ASN A 436 5.84 19.88 2.33
N ASP A 437 6.14 20.80 1.41
CA ASP A 437 5.19 21.69 0.76
C ASP A 437 5.18 21.52 -0.77
N VAL A 438 5.67 20.38 -1.28
CA VAL A 438 5.69 20.11 -2.72
C VAL A 438 4.24 20.02 -3.24
N PRO A 439 3.90 20.72 -4.34
CA PRO A 439 2.58 20.60 -4.95
C PRO A 439 2.28 19.16 -5.40
N VAL A 440 1.16 18.61 -4.92
CA VAL A 440 0.74 17.23 -5.21
C VAL A 440 -0.79 17.15 -5.20
N LEU A 441 -1.36 16.29 -6.06
CA LEU A 441 -2.79 16.02 -6.06
C LEU A 441 -3.06 14.70 -5.32
N MET A 442 -3.84 14.76 -4.25
CA MET A 442 -4.34 13.60 -3.53
C MET A 442 -5.79 13.34 -3.93
N VAL A 443 -6.15 12.09 -4.16
CA VAL A 443 -7.53 11.66 -4.39
C VAL A 443 -7.84 10.48 -3.46
N GLY A 444 -9.08 10.34 -3.02
CA GLY A 444 -9.46 9.18 -2.21
C GLY A 444 -10.91 9.22 -1.74
N ALA A 445 -11.42 8.07 -1.31
CA ALA A 445 -12.80 7.92 -0.87
C ALA A 445 -12.97 8.09 0.65
N THR A 446 -14.12 8.61 1.08
CA THR A 446 -14.46 8.74 2.51
C THR A 446 -14.65 7.39 3.20
N GLY A 447 -15.08 6.37 2.45
CA GLY A 447 -15.32 5.01 2.93
C GLY A 447 -14.20 4.04 2.56
N ASP A 448 -13.04 4.52 2.08
CA ASP A 448 -11.92 3.66 1.71
C ASP A 448 -11.54 2.72 2.88
N PRO A 449 -11.62 1.39 2.69
CA PRO A 449 -11.37 0.44 3.77
C PRO A 449 -9.89 0.17 4.02
N ALA A 450 -9.00 0.50 3.09
CA ALA A 450 -7.57 0.25 3.18
C ALA A 450 -6.80 1.54 3.51
N ALA A 451 -6.89 2.55 2.66
CA ALA A 451 -6.34 3.89 2.92
C ALA A 451 -7.39 4.72 3.65
N VAL A 452 -7.61 4.42 4.93
CA VAL A 452 -8.69 5.02 5.71
C VAL A 452 -8.67 6.55 5.63
N TYR A 453 -9.85 7.16 5.47
CA TYR A 453 -9.97 8.61 5.22
C TYR A 453 -9.25 9.49 6.26
N GLN A 454 -9.19 9.07 7.53
CA GLN A 454 -8.44 9.79 8.56
C GLN A 454 -6.93 9.82 8.27
N GLY A 455 -6.39 8.74 7.69
CA GLY A 455 -5.01 8.67 7.23
C GLY A 455 -4.77 9.56 6.01
N GLN A 456 -5.73 9.60 5.06
CA GLN A 456 -5.68 10.54 3.94
C GLN A 456 -5.64 12.00 4.44
N LEU A 457 -6.45 12.34 5.45
CA LEU A 457 -6.42 13.68 6.07
C LEU A 457 -5.11 13.95 6.83
N ALA A 458 -4.50 12.93 7.44
CA ALA A 458 -3.20 13.06 8.08
C ALA A 458 -2.09 13.37 7.07
N ALA A 459 -2.02 12.58 5.98
CA ALA A 459 -1.11 12.84 4.88
C ALA A 459 -1.30 14.24 4.27
N HIS A 460 -2.56 14.68 4.10
CA HIS A 460 -2.87 16.01 3.56
C HIS A 460 -2.32 17.15 4.46
N ARG A 461 -2.37 16.98 5.80
CA ARG A 461 -1.75 17.92 6.74
C ARG A 461 -0.23 17.94 6.65
N ASP A 462 0.38 16.78 6.39
CA ASP A 462 1.83 16.61 6.34
C ASP A 462 2.43 17.08 5.00
N LEU A 463 1.67 16.95 3.91
CA LEU A 463 1.95 17.46 2.57
C LEU A 463 1.27 18.81 2.37
N ARG A 464 1.86 19.88 2.92
CA ARG A 464 1.25 21.23 2.98
C ARG A 464 0.98 21.87 1.61
N GLY A 465 1.65 21.38 0.57
CA GLY A 465 1.43 21.82 -0.82
C GLY A 465 0.31 21.07 -1.53
N SER A 466 -0.31 20.09 -0.88
CA SER A 466 -1.28 19.20 -1.52
C SER A 466 -2.65 19.86 -1.75
N ARG A 467 -3.41 19.27 -2.67
CA ARG A 467 -4.86 19.46 -2.80
C ARG A 467 -5.54 18.11 -2.71
N LEU A 468 -6.62 18.04 -1.94
CA LEU A 468 -7.38 16.81 -1.75
C LEU A 468 -8.68 16.86 -2.54
N VAL A 469 -8.88 15.86 -3.41
CA VAL A 469 -10.16 15.56 -4.07
C VAL A 469 -10.79 14.35 -3.39
N THR A 470 -11.83 14.59 -2.60
CA THR A 470 -12.53 13.55 -1.83
C THR A 470 -13.73 13.01 -2.60
N LEU A 471 -13.78 11.69 -2.82
CA LEU A 471 -14.98 10.99 -3.29
C LEU A 471 -15.85 10.60 -2.10
N ARG A 472 -16.97 11.30 -1.92
CA ARG A 472 -17.91 11.05 -0.82
C ARG A 472 -18.91 9.96 -1.20
N GLY A 473 -19.11 9.01 -0.28
CA GLY A 473 -20.12 7.95 -0.41
C GLY A 473 -19.61 6.67 -1.07
N ALA A 474 -18.36 6.63 -1.52
CA ALA A 474 -17.69 5.42 -1.99
C ALA A 474 -17.06 4.65 -0.81
N PHE A 475 -17.19 3.33 -0.84
CA PHE A 475 -16.69 2.37 0.15
C PHE A 475 -15.65 1.39 -0.43
N HIS A 476 -15.02 1.78 -1.55
CA HIS A 476 -13.98 1.03 -2.24
C HIS A 476 -12.61 1.72 -2.10
N HIS A 477 -11.55 0.97 -2.41
CA HIS A 477 -10.18 1.47 -2.44
C HIS A 477 -9.80 1.92 -3.85
N THR A 478 -9.02 3.00 -3.99
CA THR A 478 -8.69 3.68 -5.27
C THR A 478 -9.90 4.33 -5.95
N VAL A 479 -9.72 5.50 -6.58
CA VAL A 479 -10.84 6.28 -7.14
C VAL A 479 -10.58 6.85 -8.53
N TYR A 480 -9.39 6.64 -9.09
CA TYR A 480 -9.00 7.20 -10.40
C TYR A 480 -8.84 6.13 -11.49
N ALA A 481 -9.12 6.54 -12.74
CA ALA A 481 -8.87 5.82 -13.99
C ALA A 481 -9.65 4.50 -14.19
N GLY A 482 -10.40 4.04 -13.19
CA GLY A 482 -11.29 2.88 -13.36
C GLY A 482 -10.59 1.53 -13.36
N LEU A 483 -9.35 1.44 -12.84
CA LEU A 483 -8.54 0.23 -12.94
C LEU A 483 -8.95 -0.84 -11.92
N PHE A 484 -9.27 -0.43 -10.68
CA PHE A 484 -9.64 -1.33 -9.59
C PHE A 484 -11.03 -1.05 -9.00
N ALA A 485 -11.68 0.04 -9.44
CA ALA A 485 -12.99 0.47 -8.98
C ALA A 485 -13.71 1.27 -10.09
N PRO A 486 -15.02 1.52 -9.99
CA PRO A 486 -15.75 2.28 -11.00
C PRO A 486 -15.19 3.69 -11.23
N LYS A 487 -15.23 4.16 -12.49
CA LYS A 487 -14.82 5.53 -12.83
C LYS A 487 -15.73 6.56 -12.20
N ASN A 488 -15.15 7.66 -11.71
CA ASN A 488 -15.90 8.83 -11.29
C ASN A 488 -15.48 10.05 -12.12
N MET A 489 -16.38 10.56 -12.97
CA MET A 489 -16.07 11.65 -13.91
C MET A 489 -15.59 12.94 -13.22
N CYS A 490 -16.04 13.20 -12.00
CA CYS A 490 -15.63 14.38 -11.23
C CYS A 490 -14.17 14.24 -10.76
N VAL A 491 -13.81 13.07 -10.22
CA VAL A 491 -12.42 12.74 -9.85
C VAL A 491 -11.52 12.72 -11.09
N ASP A 492 -11.90 11.94 -12.11
CA ASP A 492 -11.13 11.78 -13.34
C ASP A 492 -10.87 13.13 -14.02
N LYS A 493 -11.85 14.04 -14.05
CA LYS A 493 -11.66 15.39 -14.60
C LYS A 493 -10.63 16.20 -13.82
N ALA A 494 -10.65 16.14 -12.49
CA ALA A 494 -9.70 16.87 -11.66
C ALA A 494 -8.27 16.35 -11.87
N VAL A 495 -8.10 15.02 -11.83
CA VAL A 495 -6.81 14.37 -12.06
C VAL A 495 -6.31 14.63 -13.48
N ASN A 496 -7.16 14.46 -14.49
CA ASN A 496 -6.79 14.67 -15.89
C ASN A 496 -6.45 16.13 -16.20
N THR A 497 -7.06 17.10 -15.52
CA THR A 497 -6.68 18.51 -15.67
C THR A 497 -5.25 18.71 -15.15
N TYR A 498 -4.98 18.28 -13.91
CA TYR A 498 -3.65 18.38 -13.31
C TYR A 498 -2.58 17.62 -14.13
N LEU A 499 -2.88 16.40 -14.57
CA LEU A 499 -1.99 15.62 -15.43
C LEU A 499 -1.90 16.17 -16.85
N LYS A 500 -2.75 17.08 -17.30
CA LYS A 500 -2.64 17.66 -18.65
C LYS A 500 -1.78 18.92 -18.65
N ASP A 501 -2.04 19.85 -17.74
CA ASP A 501 -1.41 21.18 -17.76
C ASP A 501 -0.75 21.58 -16.43
N GLY A 502 -0.85 20.77 -15.37
CA GLY A 502 -0.27 21.05 -14.06
C GLY A 502 -1.19 21.87 -13.15
N THR A 503 -2.40 22.19 -13.59
CA THR A 503 -3.35 22.98 -12.80
C THR A 503 -3.96 22.13 -11.69
N LEU A 504 -3.57 22.42 -10.44
CA LEU A 504 -4.24 21.89 -9.26
C LEU A 504 -5.60 22.58 -9.07
N PRO A 505 -6.59 21.91 -8.44
CA PRO A 505 -7.80 22.57 -7.95
C PRO A 505 -7.46 23.80 -7.08
N PRO A 506 -8.25 24.88 -7.14
CA PRO A 506 -7.97 26.11 -6.38
C PRO A 506 -7.97 25.87 -4.85
N GLY A 507 -8.74 24.88 -4.39
CA GLY A 507 -8.75 24.37 -3.02
C GLY A 507 -9.19 22.91 -3.04
N ASP A 508 -9.39 22.33 -1.86
CA ASP A 508 -9.91 20.97 -1.74
C ASP A 508 -11.29 20.86 -2.37
N MET A 509 -11.56 19.70 -2.95
CA MET A 509 -12.76 19.43 -3.75
C MET A 509 -13.47 18.19 -3.23
N THR A 510 -14.79 18.18 -3.29
CA THR A 510 -15.60 16.99 -3.00
C THR A 510 -16.38 16.57 -4.24
N CYS A 511 -16.18 15.32 -4.65
CA CYS A 511 -17.00 14.61 -5.62
C CYS A 511 -18.01 13.70 -4.89
N ARG A 512 -19.05 13.24 -5.60
CA ARG A 512 -20.03 12.27 -5.09
C ARG A 512 -19.94 10.99 -5.90
N SER A 513 -20.05 9.86 -5.19
CA SER A 513 -20.15 8.53 -5.78
C SER A 513 -21.51 8.29 -6.42
#